data_AF-A0A9P4GV71-F1
#
_entry.id   AF-A0A9P4GV71-F1
#
_cell.length_a   1.000
_cell.length_b   1.000
_cell.length_c   1.000
_cell.angle_alpha   90.00
_cell.angle_beta   90.00
_cell.angle_gamma   90.00
#
_symmetry.space_group_name_H-M   'P 1'
#
loop_
_entity.id
_entity.type
_entity.pdbx_description
1 polymer ?
#
loop_
_entity_poly.entity_id
_entity_poly.type
_entity_poly.pdbx_seq_one_letter_code
_entity_poly.pdbx_strand_id
1 'polypeptide(L)'
;MDSEQIAHADQKETLNPGAEYGSLPFDRFVVENWDYSKPVQQDQEQWNELAEKWLSMSRIERSPYWAVWFPSASPHPNASFLPTRQQIIRILAPHQTIKERNISQHAASILNEPVWIRTCYASDLSNAYEEMGNAGLRYPENIDRFLLLDDEALYSNPDKDWSRVFLRLPLLPDAGTYLRFNSENDKFSWGEYGPKNRSFMPLFNASCKDKQAVYLLDEEALRERLVKILYLDVHGNAVWKNKIAPEDIEFFEARYFKGSTLGRIMEKCADLDEPSLLQPGALLEYDE
;
A
#
# COMPACT_ATOMS: atom_id res chain seq x y z
N MET A 1 -34.49 29.50 1.68
CA MET A 1 -33.41 29.05 0.78
C MET A 1 -32.67 28.02 1.59
N ASP A 2 -33.13 26.79 1.41
CA ASP A 2 -32.86 25.68 2.31
C ASP A 2 -31.45 25.15 2.12
N SER A 3 -30.83 24.88 3.26
CA SER A 3 -29.62 24.11 3.43
C SER A 3 -29.84 22.68 2.95
N GLU A 4 -29.32 22.33 1.77
CA GLU A 4 -29.20 20.94 1.37
C GLU A 4 -28.14 20.26 2.23
N GLN A 5 -28.63 19.54 3.24
CA GLN A 5 -27.93 18.46 3.90
C GLN A 5 -27.55 17.42 2.84
N ILE A 6 -26.29 17.38 2.44
CA ILE A 6 -25.73 16.25 1.71
C ILE A 6 -25.59 15.11 2.72
N ALA A 7 -26.66 14.35 2.90
CA ALA A 7 -26.61 13.02 3.46
C ALA A 7 -25.82 12.15 2.47
N HIS A 8 -24.53 11.93 2.73
CA HIS A 8 -23.77 10.91 2.01
C HIS A 8 -24.36 9.55 2.35
N ALA A 9 -25.01 8.93 1.37
CA ALA A 9 -25.49 7.57 1.48
C ALA A 9 -24.32 6.63 1.75
N ASP A 10 -24.39 5.88 2.84
CA ASP A 10 -23.64 4.64 3.04
C ASP A 10 -23.98 3.68 1.89
N GLN A 11 -23.25 3.79 0.78
CA GLN A 11 -23.20 2.70 -0.17
C GLN A 11 -22.53 1.54 0.55
N LYS A 12 -23.31 0.49 0.81
CA LYS A 12 -22.80 -0.76 1.38
C LYS A 12 -21.69 -1.26 0.47
N GLU A 13 -20.46 -1.14 0.93
CA GLU A 13 -19.27 -1.52 0.16
C GLU A 13 -19.36 -2.99 -0.25
N THR A 14 -19.09 -3.27 -1.53
CA THR A 14 -19.11 -4.62 -2.11
C THR A 14 -17.72 -5.01 -2.59
N LEU A 15 -17.44 -6.32 -2.61
CA LEU A 15 -16.19 -6.84 -3.16
C LEU A 15 -16.10 -6.55 -4.66
N ASN A 16 -14.94 -6.05 -5.10
CA ASN A 16 -14.59 -5.93 -6.49
C ASN A 16 -14.38 -7.31 -7.14
N PRO A 17 -14.56 -7.44 -8.46
CA PRO A 17 -14.10 -8.62 -9.18
C PRO A 17 -12.62 -8.89 -8.93
N GLY A 18 -12.28 -10.12 -8.53
CA GLY A 18 -10.91 -10.53 -8.17
C GLY A 18 -10.54 -10.26 -6.71
N ALA A 19 -11.40 -9.60 -5.91
CA ALA A 19 -11.22 -9.40 -4.48
C ALA A 19 -11.96 -10.47 -3.64
N GLU A 20 -12.65 -11.41 -4.28
CA GLU A 20 -13.41 -12.46 -3.60
C GLU A 20 -12.52 -13.33 -2.72
N TYR A 21 -13.09 -13.93 -1.68
CA TYR A 21 -12.36 -14.80 -0.78
C TYR A 21 -11.79 -16.02 -1.49
N GLY A 22 -10.47 -16.18 -1.43
CA GLY A 22 -9.73 -17.20 -2.16
C GLY A 22 -9.19 -16.74 -3.51
N SER A 23 -9.56 -15.54 -3.97
CA SER A 23 -9.02 -14.97 -5.19
C SER A 23 -7.61 -14.45 -4.98
N LEU A 24 -7.28 -13.88 -3.82
CA LEU A 24 -5.98 -13.24 -3.60
C LEU A 24 -4.86 -14.26 -3.30
N PRO A 25 -3.61 -14.03 -3.73
CA PRO A 25 -2.50 -14.96 -3.47
C PRO A 25 -2.31 -15.28 -1.99
N PHE A 26 -2.43 -14.28 -1.12
CA PHE A 26 -2.30 -14.45 0.32
C PHE A 26 -3.43 -15.30 0.93
N ASP A 27 -4.68 -15.21 0.42
CA ASP A 27 -5.78 -16.03 0.91
C ASP A 27 -5.45 -17.52 0.81
N ARG A 28 -4.86 -17.92 -0.32
CA ARG A 28 -4.48 -19.30 -0.59
C ARG A 28 -3.36 -19.75 0.35
N PHE A 29 -2.34 -18.91 0.53
CA PHE A 29 -1.27 -19.18 1.47
C PHE A 29 -1.80 -19.41 2.89
N VAL A 30 -2.69 -18.54 3.37
CA VAL A 30 -3.28 -18.67 4.70
C VAL A 30 -4.07 -19.96 4.82
N VAL A 31 -4.96 -20.25 3.87
CA VAL A 31 -5.84 -21.45 3.93
C VAL A 31 -5.02 -22.75 3.91
N GLU A 32 -3.94 -22.81 3.13
CA GLU A 32 -3.05 -23.97 3.05
C GLU A 32 -2.19 -24.15 4.31
N ASN A 33 -1.85 -23.07 5.02
CA ASN A 33 -0.97 -23.08 6.19
C ASN A 33 -1.73 -22.95 7.53
N TRP A 34 -3.07 -22.93 7.50
CA TRP A 34 -3.88 -22.82 8.72
C TRP A 34 -3.87 -24.12 9.53
N ASP A 35 -3.51 -24.01 10.81
CA ASP A 35 -3.62 -25.06 11.82
C ASP A 35 -5.05 -25.08 12.40
N TYR A 36 -5.84 -26.03 11.90
CA TYR A 36 -7.21 -26.27 12.34
C TYR A 36 -7.32 -26.88 13.74
N SER A 37 -6.21 -27.38 14.31
CA SER A 37 -6.18 -27.93 15.66
C SER A 37 -6.16 -26.84 16.74
N LYS A 38 -5.70 -25.63 16.40
CA LYS A 38 -5.73 -24.48 17.30
C LYS A 38 -7.18 -24.01 17.54
N PRO A 39 -7.51 -23.56 18.76
CA PRO A 39 -8.84 -23.04 19.10
C PRO A 39 -9.10 -21.69 18.42
N VAL A 40 -10.38 -21.37 18.18
CA VAL A 40 -10.81 -20.14 17.47
C VAL A 40 -10.28 -18.85 18.13
N GLN A 41 -10.08 -18.87 19.45
CA GLN A 41 -9.52 -17.73 20.18
C GLN A 41 -8.09 -17.37 19.78
N GLN A 42 -7.36 -18.29 19.16
CA GLN A 42 -6.01 -18.08 18.63
C GLN A 42 -5.98 -17.74 17.14
N ASP A 43 -7.15 -17.61 16.49
CA ASP A 43 -7.23 -17.37 15.05
C ASP A 43 -6.55 -16.02 14.68
N GLN A 44 -6.67 -14.97 15.50
CA GLN A 44 -6.00 -13.68 15.24
C GLN A 44 -4.47 -13.74 15.38
N GLU A 45 -3.96 -14.45 16.39
CA GLU A 45 -2.52 -14.65 16.57
C GLU A 45 -1.94 -15.43 15.40
N GLN A 46 -2.63 -16.50 15.00
CA GLN A 46 -2.25 -17.31 13.85
C GLN A 46 -2.27 -16.53 12.53
N TRP A 47 -3.27 -15.68 12.31
CA TRP A 47 -3.30 -14.79 11.15
C TRP A 47 -2.06 -13.89 11.11
N ASN A 48 -1.70 -13.28 12.25
CA ASN A 48 -0.52 -12.42 12.33
C ASN A 48 0.77 -13.20 12.06
N GLU A 49 0.94 -14.40 12.64
CA GLU A 49 2.08 -15.28 12.36
C GLU A 49 2.22 -15.60 10.86
N LEU A 50 1.10 -15.86 10.18
CA LEU A 50 1.08 -16.15 8.75
C LEU A 50 1.34 -14.90 7.90
N ALA A 51 0.81 -13.73 8.28
CA ALA A 51 1.11 -12.46 7.63
C ALA A 51 2.60 -12.12 7.73
N GLU A 52 3.20 -12.26 8.90
CA GLU A 52 4.63 -12.06 9.12
C GLU A 52 5.47 -13.05 8.31
N LYS A 53 5.07 -14.33 8.31
CA LYS A 53 5.72 -15.36 7.48
C LYS A 53 5.67 -14.98 6.01
N TRP A 54 4.51 -14.58 5.50
CA TRP A 54 4.37 -14.10 4.11
C TRP A 54 5.30 -12.94 3.82
N LEU A 55 5.30 -11.90 4.66
CA LEU A 55 6.16 -10.73 4.50
C LEU A 55 7.65 -11.08 4.56
N SER A 56 8.04 -12.13 5.29
CA SER A 56 9.43 -12.61 5.34
C SER A 56 9.86 -13.47 4.14
N MET A 57 8.91 -14.05 3.40
CA MET A 57 9.20 -14.93 2.26
C MET A 57 9.83 -14.16 1.10
N SER A 58 10.70 -14.85 0.36
CA SER A 58 11.18 -14.43 -0.95
C SER A 58 10.08 -14.52 -2.01
N ARG A 59 10.27 -13.82 -3.12
CA ARG A 59 9.47 -13.91 -4.34
C ARG A 59 9.41 -15.34 -4.87
N ILE A 60 10.49 -16.11 -4.76
CA ILE A 60 10.50 -17.51 -5.22
C ILE A 60 9.51 -18.32 -4.40
N GLU A 61 9.52 -18.15 -3.08
CA GLU A 61 8.62 -18.84 -2.16
C GLU A 61 7.16 -18.42 -2.33
N ARG A 62 6.90 -17.15 -2.64
CA ARG A 62 5.53 -16.65 -2.91
C ARG A 62 5.02 -16.99 -4.33
N SER A 63 5.91 -17.29 -5.27
CA SER A 63 5.57 -17.49 -6.69
C SER A 63 4.46 -18.52 -7.00
N PRO A 64 4.34 -19.65 -6.27
CA PRO A 64 3.28 -20.62 -6.54
C PRO A 64 1.88 -20.06 -6.28
N TYR A 65 1.75 -19.12 -5.34
CA TYR A 65 0.49 -18.47 -4.98
C TYR A 65 0.07 -17.44 -6.03
N TRP A 66 1.05 -16.74 -6.62
CA TRP A 66 0.83 -15.76 -7.68
C TRP A 66 0.59 -16.37 -9.06
N ALA A 67 1.16 -17.55 -9.35
CA ALA A 67 1.08 -18.18 -10.67
C ALA A 67 -0.35 -18.50 -11.15
N VAL A 68 -1.31 -18.56 -10.23
CA VAL A 68 -2.72 -18.86 -10.52
C VAL A 68 -3.62 -17.63 -10.46
N TRP A 69 -3.07 -16.46 -10.13
CA TRP A 69 -3.82 -15.23 -9.91
C TRP A 69 -3.98 -14.40 -11.19
N PHE A 70 -5.15 -13.78 -11.34
CA PHE A 70 -5.45 -12.89 -12.46
C PHE A 70 -6.12 -11.59 -11.97
N PRO A 71 -5.54 -10.40 -12.24
CA PRO A 71 -5.91 -9.11 -11.64
C PRO A 71 -7.33 -8.59 -11.88
N SER A 72 -8.11 -9.21 -12.76
CA SER A 72 -9.43 -8.69 -13.16
C SER A 72 -10.41 -9.79 -13.54
N ALA A 73 -10.18 -11.01 -13.08
CA ALA A 73 -11.04 -12.14 -13.34
C ALA A 73 -11.34 -12.87 -12.05
N SER A 74 -12.62 -12.96 -11.71
CA SER A 74 -13.06 -13.89 -10.68
C SER A 74 -12.62 -15.30 -11.08
N PRO A 75 -12.04 -16.08 -10.16
CA PRO A 75 -11.74 -17.48 -10.42
C PRO A 75 -13.03 -18.23 -10.78
N HIS A 76 -12.90 -19.28 -11.61
CA HIS A 76 -14.05 -20.11 -11.94
C HIS A 76 -14.67 -20.68 -10.64
N PRO A 77 -16.00 -20.66 -10.44
CA PRO A 77 -16.63 -21.03 -9.16
C PRO A 77 -16.29 -22.43 -8.63
N ASN A 78 -15.89 -23.33 -9.53
CA ASN A 78 -15.49 -24.70 -9.20
C ASN A 78 -13.96 -24.91 -9.21
N ALA A 79 -13.17 -23.85 -9.17
CA ALA A 79 -11.72 -23.96 -9.09
C ALA A 79 -11.33 -24.67 -7.79
N SER A 80 -10.48 -25.70 -7.89
CA SER A 80 -10.15 -26.59 -6.77
C SER A 80 -9.38 -25.90 -5.64
N PHE A 81 -8.80 -24.73 -5.91
CA PHE A 81 -8.07 -23.93 -4.92
C PHE A 81 -8.98 -22.97 -4.13
N LEU A 82 -10.27 -22.88 -4.45
CA LEU A 82 -11.18 -21.99 -3.74
C LEU A 82 -11.48 -22.52 -2.33
N PRO A 83 -11.48 -21.64 -1.31
CA PRO A 83 -11.80 -22.02 0.05
C PRO A 83 -13.27 -22.41 0.17
N THR A 84 -13.54 -23.37 1.03
CA THR A 84 -14.90 -23.72 1.44
C THR A 84 -15.53 -22.55 2.22
N ARG A 85 -16.88 -22.54 2.28
CA ARG A 85 -17.61 -21.53 3.06
C ARG A 85 -17.18 -21.48 4.53
N GLN A 86 -16.83 -22.62 5.12
CA GLN A 86 -16.35 -22.69 6.51
C GLN A 86 -14.98 -22.03 6.67
N GLN A 87 -14.07 -22.26 5.71
CA GLN A 87 -12.76 -21.59 5.68
C GLN A 87 -12.92 -20.08 5.51
N ILE A 88 -13.80 -19.63 4.62
CA ILE A 88 -14.07 -18.19 4.43
C ILE A 88 -14.52 -17.54 5.75
N ILE A 89 -15.52 -18.14 6.42
CA ILE A 89 -16.12 -17.58 7.64
C ILE A 89 -15.14 -17.55 8.81
N ARG A 90 -14.27 -18.56 8.94
CA ARG A 90 -13.33 -18.66 10.06
C ARG A 90 -12.00 -17.94 9.80
N ILE A 91 -11.44 -18.09 8.60
CA ILE A 91 -10.02 -17.84 8.32
C ILE A 91 -9.80 -16.52 7.59
N LEU A 92 -10.71 -16.11 6.69
CA LEU A 92 -10.45 -14.96 5.81
C LEU A 92 -11.30 -13.75 6.18
N ALA A 93 -12.63 -13.93 6.26
CA ALA A 93 -13.57 -12.83 6.48
C ALA A 93 -13.38 -12.08 7.80
N PRO A 94 -12.96 -12.70 8.93
CA PRO A 94 -12.77 -11.97 10.18
C PRO A 94 -11.57 -11.01 10.19
N HIS A 95 -10.56 -11.25 9.35
CA HIS A 95 -9.26 -10.57 9.46
C HIS A 95 -9.06 -9.44 8.45
N GLN A 96 -9.90 -9.36 7.41
CA GLN A 96 -9.88 -8.27 6.44
C GLN A 96 -11.29 -7.73 6.17
N THR A 97 -11.43 -6.42 6.17
CA THR A 97 -12.65 -5.74 5.73
C THR A 97 -12.82 -5.84 4.21
N ILE A 98 -14.03 -5.57 3.70
CA ILE A 98 -14.27 -5.53 2.25
C ILE A 98 -13.35 -4.48 1.59
N LYS A 99 -13.20 -3.29 2.20
CA LYS A 99 -12.25 -2.26 1.77
C LYS A 99 -10.82 -2.77 1.64
N GLU A 100 -10.32 -3.46 2.67
CA GLU A 100 -8.95 -3.97 2.69
C GLU A 100 -8.71 -4.99 1.58
N ARG A 101 -9.69 -5.86 1.32
CA ARG A 101 -9.62 -6.83 0.23
C ARG A 101 -9.62 -6.17 -1.14
N ASN A 102 -10.47 -5.16 -1.29
CA ASN A 102 -10.56 -4.33 -2.47
C ASN A 102 -9.23 -3.62 -2.75
N ILE A 103 -8.63 -2.97 -1.74
CA ILE A 103 -7.29 -2.36 -1.83
C ILE A 103 -6.24 -3.40 -2.22
N SER A 104 -6.25 -4.58 -1.58
CA SER A 104 -5.30 -5.65 -1.90
C SER A 104 -5.40 -6.12 -3.35
N GLN A 105 -6.62 -6.23 -3.88
CA GLN A 105 -6.86 -6.57 -5.29
C GLN A 105 -6.34 -5.48 -6.23
N HIS A 106 -6.59 -4.21 -5.91
CA HIS A 106 -6.11 -3.08 -6.70
C HIS A 106 -4.60 -2.97 -6.68
N ALA A 107 -3.98 -3.04 -5.49
CA ALA A 107 -2.54 -3.01 -5.33
C ALA A 107 -1.88 -4.15 -6.12
N ALA A 108 -2.41 -5.37 -6.00
CA ALA A 108 -1.91 -6.51 -6.76
C ALA A 108 -1.99 -6.31 -8.29
N SER A 109 -2.86 -5.41 -8.78
CA SER A 109 -3.09 -5.15 -10.19
C SER A 109 -1.95 -4.35 -10.86
N ILE A 110 -2.13 -3.98 -12.13
CA ILE A 110 -1.10 -3.28 -12.93
C ILE A 110 -0.90 -1.83 -12.48
N LEU A 111 -1.85 -1.28 -11.72
CA LEU A 111 -1.84 0.10 -11.25
C LEU A 111 -1.19 0.17 -9.87
N ASN A 112 0.04 0.69 -9.84
CA ASN A 112 0.79 0.88 -8.61
C ASN A 112 0.48 2.29 -8.07
N GLU A 113 -0.67 2.49 -7.44
CA GLU A 113 -1.06 3.78 -6.88
C GLU A 113 -0.72 3.85 -5.39
N PRO A 114 -0.27 5.01 -4.86
CA PRO A 114 -0.02 5.12 -3.44
C PRO A 114 -1.27 4.87 -2.61
N VAL A 115 -1.14 4.05 -1.58
CA VAL A 115 -2.19 3.88 -0.57
C VAL A 115 -1.99 4.90 0.53
N TRP A 116 -3.08 5.58 0.88
CA TRP A 116 -3.10 6.51 2.00
C TRP A 116 -3.38 5.78 3.30
N ILE A 117 -2.62 6.07 4.34
CA ILE A 117 -2.75 5.43 5.65
C ILE A 117 -2.80 6.50 6.73
N ARG A 118 -3.86 6.51 7.52
CA ARG A 118 -3.96 7.32 8.73
C ARG A 118 -3.78 6.45 9.96
N THR A 119 -2.80 6.82 10.79
CA THR A 119 -2.50 6.10 12.05
C THR A 119 -2.70 6.97 13.30
N CYS A 120 -2.81 8.30 13.13
CA CYS A 120 -3.03 9.23 14.22
C CYS A 120 -4.46 9.79 14.21
N TYR A 121 -5.15 9.60 15.34
CA TYR A 121 -6.54 10.01 15.58
C TYR A 121 -6.68 10.95 16.79
N ALA A 122 -5.56 11.52 17.27
CA ALA A 122 -5.55 12.44 18.40
C ALA A 122 -6.46 13.66 18.11
N SER A 123 -7.34 13.98 19.05
CA SER A 123 -8.37 15.01 18.87
C SER A 123 -7.80 16.42 18.70
N ASP A 124 -6.61 16.71 19.25
CA ASP A 124 -5.91 17.98 19.07
C ASP A 124 -5.33 18.18 17.65
N LEU A 125 -5.26 17.09 16.86
CA LEU A 125 -4.73 17.09 15.50
C LEU A 125 -5.83 16.92 14.43
N SER A 126 -7.12 16.91 14.82
CA SER A 126 -8.24 16.77 13.88
C SER A 126 -8.25 17.86 12.81
N ASN A 127 -8.03 19.11 13.22
CA ASN A 127 -8.03 20.25 12.29
C ASN A 127 -6.88 20.14 11.28
N ALA A 128 -5.70 19.68 11.71
CA ALA A 128 -4.58 19.46 10.81
C ALA A 128 -4.91 18.38 9.78
N TYR A 129 -5.55 17.28 10.19
CA TYR A 129 -6.01 16.24 9.27
C TYR A 129 -7.02 16.79 8.25
N GLU A 130 -8.01 17.57 8.70
CA GLU A 130 -9.01 18.18 7.81
C GLU A 130 -8.38 19.18 6.83
N GLU A 131 -7.46 20.04 7.29
CA GLU A 131 -6.71 20.97 6.44
C GLU A 131 -5.90 20.23 5.38
N MET A 132 -5.15 19.20 5.78
CA MET A 132 -4.35 18.39 4.87
C MET A 132 -5.22 17.64 3.87
N GLY A 133 -6.39 17.15 4.28
CA GLY A 133 -7.37 16.57 3.36
C GLY A 133 -7.88 17.57 2.34
N ASN A 134 -8.23 18.79 2.77
CA ASN A 134 -8.71 19.82 1.85
C ASN A 134 -7.63 20.35 0.89
N ALA A 135 -6.34 20.17 1.19
CA ALA A 135 -5.21 20.65 0.39
C ALA A 135 -4.61 19.56 -0.51
N GLY A 136 -4.37 18.35 0.01
CA GLY A 136 -3.75 17.25 -0.73
C GLY A 136 -4.70 16.13 -1.16
N LEU A 137 -5.89 16.05 -0.55
CA LEU A 137 -6.96 15.13 -0.96
C LEU A 137 -8.02 15.85 -1.82
N ARG A 138 -7.60 16.90 -2.57
CA ARG A 138 -8.42 17.98 -3.17
C ARG A 138 -9.54 17.60 -4.13
N TYR A 139 -9.73 16.32 -4.39
CA TYR A 139 -10.93 15.83 -5.03
C TYR A 139 -11.62 14.83 -4.10
N PRO A 140 -12.46 15.25 -3.14
CA PRO A 140 -13.30 14.31 -2.38
C PRO A 140 -14.18 13.40 -3.28
N GLU A 141 -14.25 13.73 -4.58
CA GLU A 141 -14.94 13.04 -5.66
C GLU A 141 -13.99 12.19 -6.56
N ASN A 142 -12.65 12.41 -6.55
CA ASN A 142 -11.65 11.66 -7.34
C ASN A 142 -10.45 11.13 -6.54
N ILE A 143 -10.34 11.34 -5.21
CA ILE A 143 -9.70 10.31 -4.41
C ILE A 143 -10.58 9.11 -4.70
N ASP A 144 -9.99 8.10 -5.29
CA ASP A 144 -10.54 6.77 -5.16
C ASP A 144 -10.53 6.51 -3.65
N ARG A 145 -11.60 6.90 -2.92
CA ARG A 145 -11.77 6.68 -1.46
C ARG A 145 -11.48 5.22 -1.10
N PHE A 146 -11.58 4.39 -2.12
CA PHE A 146 -10.98 3.10 -2.32
C PHE A 146 -9.57 2.91 -1.71
N LEU A 147 -8.58 3.80 -1.90
CA LEU A 147 -7.18 3.63 -1.48
C LEU A 147 -6.81 4.34 -0.15
N LEU A 148 -7.80 4.72 0.66
CA LEU A 148 -7.58 5.33 1.97
C LEU A 148 -7.87 4.36 3.13
N LEU A 149 -6.89 4.12 3.99
CA LEU A 149 -7.04 3.39 5.25
C LEU A 149 -7.23 4.39 6.39
N ASP A 150 -8.48 4.65 6.75
CA ASP A 150 -8.91 5.62 7.79
C ASP A 150 -10.01 4.99 8.65
N ASP A 151 -9.60 4.25 9.67
CA ASP A 151 -10.45 3.58 10.66
C ASP A 151 -9.65 3.50 11.98
N GLU A 152 -10.07 4.27 12.98
CA GLU A 152 -9.40 4.35 14.27
C GLU A 152 -9.34 3.00 14.98
N ALA A 153 -10.40 2.18 14.89
CA ALA A 153 -10.44 0.89 15.58
C ALA A 153 -9.45 -0.12 14.98
N LEU A 154 -9.08 0.05 13.70
CA LEU A 154 -8.18 -0.85 12.99
C LEU A 154 -6.74 -0.34 12.91
N TYR A 155 -6.55 0.97 12.73
CA TYR A 155 -5.25 1.56 12.39
C TYR A 155 -4.73 2.54 13.43
N SER A 156 -5.47 2.82 14.51
CA SER A 156 -4.90 3.57 15.63
C SER A 156 -3.66 2.85 16.13
N ASN A 157 -2.59 3.61 16.30
CA ASN A 157 -1.29 3.03 16.54
C ASN A 157 -0.58 3.69 17.72
N PRO A 158 -0.83 3.22 18.95
CA PRO A 158 -0.20 3.79 20.14
C PRO A 158 1.32 3.57 20.15
N ASP A 159 1.79 2.49 19.52
CA ASP A 159 3.22 2.14 19.45
C ASP A 159 3.97 2.87 18.33
N LYS A 160 3.27 3.68 17.52
CA LYS A 160 3.79 4.42 16.36
C LYS A 160 4.43 3.55 15.26
N ASP A 161 4.23 2.23 15.30
CA ASP A 161 4.73 1.29 14.30
C ASP A 161 3.72 1.08 13.16
N TRP A 162 3.68 2.01 12.20
CA TRP A 162 2.71 2.01 11.11
C TRP A 162 2.74 0.72 10.25
N SER A 163 3.83 -0.04 10.30
CA SER A 163 4.00 -1.27 9.51
C SER A 163 3.02 -2.38 9.91
N ARG A 164 2.41 -2.30 11.11
CA ARG A 164 1.36 -3.23 11.56
C ARG A 164 0.15 -3.28 10.63
N VAL A 165 -0.09 -2.25 9.82
CA VAL A 165 -1.12 -2.28 8.78
C VAL A 165 -0.91 -3.46 7.81
N PHE A 166 0.34 -3.86 7.56
CA PHE A 166 0.64 -5.00 6.70
C PHE A 166 0.27 -6.35 7.31
N LEU A 167 0.03 -6.45 8.61
CA LEU A 167 -0.55 -7.67 9.19
C LEU A 167 -1.99 -7.86 8.70
N ARG A 168 -2.70 -6.78 8.38
CA ARG A 168 -4.04 -6.84 7.78
C ARG A 168 -4.00 -6.86 6.26
N LEU A 169 -2.98 -6.25 5.65
CA LEU A 169 -2.81 -6.12 4.20
C LEU A 169 -1.45 -6.64 3.72
N PRO A 170 -1.12 -7.94 3.83
CA PRO A 170 0.22 -8.45 3.50
C PRO A 170 0.57 -8.37 2.01
N LEU A 171 -0.44 -8.21 1.15
CA LEU A 171 -0.26 -8.05 -0.30
C LEU A 171 0.08 -6.63 -0.70
N LEU A 172 -0.14 -5.64 0.16
CA LEU A 172 0.11 -4.24 -0.18
C LEU A 172 1.58 -3.98 -0.59
N PRO A 173 2.61 -4.47 0.13
CA PRO A 173 4.00 -4.32 -0.33
C PRO A 173 4.44 -5.35 -1.40
N ASP A 174 3.68 -6.41 -1.62
CA ASP A 174 4.01 -7.50 -2.57
C ASP A 174 3.45 -7.25 -4.00
N ALA A 175 2.50 -6.33 -4.09
CA ALA A 175 1.88 -5.77 -5.28
C ALA A 175 2.91 -5.30 -6.34
N GLY A 176 2.69 -5.63 -7.61
CA GLY A 176 3.53 -5.18 -8.72
C GLY A 176 4.71 -6.11 -9.08
N THR A 177 5.15 -7.00 -8.19
CA THR A 177 6.32 -7.85 -8.43
C THR A 177 6.08 -8.96 -9.46
N TYR A 178 4.84 -9.44 -9.64
CA TYR A 178 4.56 -10.64 -10.44
C TYR A 178 4.04 -10.37 -11.85
N LEU A 179 3.49 -9.18 -12.11
CA LEU A 179 2.96 -8.82 -13.44
C LEU A 179 3.97 -8.09 -14.32
N ARG A 180 5.06 -7.55 -13.74
CA ARG A 180 6.09 -6.79 -14.45
C ARG A 180 7.50 -7.30 -14.09
N PHE A 181 8.03 -8.20 -14.92
CA PHE A 181 9.46 -8.53 -15.00
C PHE A 181 10.09 -9.23 -13.77
N ASN A 182 11.34 -9.67 -13.92
CA ASN A 182 11.87 -10.97 -13.55
C ASN A 182 13.12 -10.93 -12.61
N SER A 183 13.00 -10.52 -11.34
CA SER A 183 13.65 -11.09 -10.14
C SER A 183 13.54 -10.14 -8.94
N GLU A 184 13.79 -10.62 -7.71
CA GLU A 184 14.04 -9.74 -6.53
C GLU A 184 15.23 -8.79 -6.75
N ASN A 185 16.04 -9.09 -7.78
CA ASN A 185 17.17 -8.32 -8.26
C ASN A 185 16.89 -7.76 -9.66
N ASP A 186 15.65 -7.38 -9.99
CA ASP A 186 15.31 -6.80 -11.28
C ASP A 186 16.12 -5.52 -11.51
N LYS A 187 17.30 -5.73 -12.11
CA LYS A 187 18.12 -4.73 -12.79
C LYS A 187 17.43 -4.26 -14.07
N PHE A 188 16.10 -4.24 -14.10
CA PHE A 188 15.36 -3.91 -15.31
C PHE A 188 15.44 -2.40 -15.55
N SER A 189 15.79 -2.08 -16.80
CA SER A 189 15.92 -0.79 -17.49
C SER A 189 17.06 0.18 -17.16
N TRP A 190 17.79 0.07 -16.05
CA TRP A 190 19.06 0.81 -15.87
C TRP A 190 20.24 -0.08 -16.23
N GLY A 191 20.28 -0.56 -17.47
CA GLY A 191 21.20 -1.62 -17.91
C GLY A 191 22.63 -1.36 -17.46
N GLU A 192 23.22 -2.29 -16.69
CA GLU A 192 24.63 -2.37 -16.26
C GLU A 192 25.35 -1.12 -15.71
N TYR A 193 24.76 0.06 -15.79
CA TYR A 193 25.37 1.35 -15.50
C TYR A 193 24.45 2.06 -14.50
N GLY A 194 24.79 1.94 -13.21
CA GLY A 194 24.22 2.81 -12.18
C GLY A 194 24.44 4.30 -12.52
N PRO A 195 23.92 5.23 -11.69
CA PRO A 195 23.99 6.64 -12.00
C PRO A 195 25.45 7.09 -12.17
N LYS A 196 25.71 7.91 -13.20
CA LYS A 196 27.06 8.47 -13.47
C LYS A 196 27.57 9.27 -12.27
N ASN A 197 26.67 10.01 -11.62
CA ASN A 197 26.96 10.74 -10.41
C ASN A 197 26.71 9.84 -9.19
N ARG A 198 27.77 9.61 -8.40
CA ARG A 198 27.71 8.77 -7.19
C ARG A 198 26.80 9.31 -6.09
N SER A 199 26.47 10.61 -6.09
CA SER A 199 25.51 11.17 -5.12
C SER A 199 24.11 10.55 -5.25
N PHE A 200 23.75 10.03 -6.42
CA PHE A 200 22.47 9.35 -6.67
C PHE A 200 22.48 7.88 -6.29
N MET A 201 23.64 7.31 -5.93
CA MET A 201 23.75 5.87 -5.64
C MET A 201 22.82 5.40 -4.49
N PRO A 202 22.60 6.17 -3.41
CA PRO A 202 21.63 5.80 -2.39
C PRO A 202 20.20 5.69 -2.94
N LEU A 203 19.74 6.70 -3.70
CA LEU A 203 18.42 6.73 -4.32
C LEU A 203 18.28 5.58 -5.35
N PHE A 204 19.31 5.35 -6.16
CA PHE A 204 19.37 4.22 -7.10
C PHE A 204 19.18 2.89 -6.39
N ASN A 205 19.95 2.62 -5.33
CA ASN A 205 19.87 1.38 -4.57
C ASN A 205 18.49 1.17 -3.92
N ALA A 206 17.85 2.25 -3.46
CA ALA A 206 16.48 2.19 -2.95
C ALA A 206 15.47 1.91 -4.07
N SER A 207 15.63 2.55 -5.24
CA SER A 207 14.77 2.34 -6.43
C SER A 207 14.87 0.95 -7.06
N CYS A 208 15.95 0.21 -6.78
CA CYS A 208 16.01 -1.20 -7.19
C CYS A 208 15.13 -2.08 -6.30
N LYS A 209 14.88 -1.64 -5.05
CA LYS A 209 14.17 -2.42 -4.05
C LYS A 209 12.70 -2.05 -3.96
N ASP A 210 12.34 -0.82 -4.28
CA ASP A 210 10.98 -0.33 -4.09
C ASP A 210 9.96 -1.07 -4.98
N LYS A 211 8.75 -1.19 -4.43
CA LYS A 211 7.63 -1.93 -5.04
C LYS A 211 6.32 -1.19 -4.88
N GLN A 212 6.09 -0.60 -3.72
CA GLN A 212 4.86 0.12 -3.41
C GLN A 212 5.19 1.45 -2.72
N ALA A 213 4.49 2.51 -3.10
CA ALA A 213 4.49 3.78 -2.37
C ALA A 213 3.29 3.84 -1.41
N VAL A 214 3.47 4.49 -0.26
CA VAL A 214 2.43 4.75 0.73
C VAL A 214 2.51 6.19 1.17
N TYR A 215 1.37 6.84 1.34
CA TYR A 215 1.27 8.15 1.97
C TYR A 215 0.76 7.98 3.40
N LEU A 216 1.59 8.39 4.36
CA LEU A 216 1.34 8.19 5.79
C LEU A 216 0.99 9.51 6.48
N LEU A 217 -0.12 9.47 7.20
CA LEU A 217 -0.62 10.50 8.12
C LEU A 217 -0.50 9.97 9.56
N ASP A 218 0.72 10.07 10.10
CA ASP A 218 1.01 9.78 11.50
C ASP A 218 1.11 11.08 12.34
N GLU A 219 1.38 10.94 13.64
CA GLU A 219 1.39 12.09 14.55
C GLU A 219 2.40 13.16 14.13
N GLU A 220 3.59 12.76 13.69
CA GLU A 220 4.64 13.70 13.23
C GLU A 220 4.20 14.42 11.95
N ALA A 221 3.67 13.67 10.97
CA ALA A 221 3.13 14.24 9.73
C ALA A 221 2.04 15.29 10.01
N LEU A 222 1.07 14.96 10.87
CA LEU A 222 -0.02 15.87 11.21
C LEU A 222 0.47 17.11 11.99
N ARG A 223 1.44 16.95 12.91
CA ARG A 223 2.03 18.08 13.65
C ARG A 223 2.80 19.03 12.73
N GLU A 224 3.50 18.49 11.76
CA GLU A 224 4.28 19.27 10.79
C GLU A 224 3.45 19.78 9.62
N ARG A 225 2.20 19.31 9.47
CA ARG A 225 1.33 19.59 8.32
C ARG A 225 1.93 19.10 7.00
N LEU A 226 2.59 17.94 7.04
CA LEU A 226 3.25 17.32 5.90
C LEU A 226 2.76 15.88 5.72
N VAL A 227 2.70 15.42 4.47
CA VAL A 227 2.45 14.01 4.15
C VAL A 227 3.77 13.28 4.07
N LYS A 228 3.90 12.15 4.76
CA LYS A 228 5.07 11.28 4.63
C LYS A 228 4.87 10.34 3.45
N ILE A 229 5.80 10.37 2.49
CA ILE A 229 5.86 9.41 1.40
C ILE A 229 6.82 8.30 1.81
N LEU A 230 6.34 7.06 1.83
CA LEU A 230 7.12 5.88 2.16
C LEU A 230 7.22 4.98 0.94
N TYR A 231 8.44 4.58 0.59
CA TYR A 231 8.69 3.61 -0.48
C TYR A 231 9.09 2.29 0.14
N LEU A 232 8.36 1.24 -0.20
CA LEU A 232 8.42 -0.06 0.45
C LEU A 232 9.08 -1.09 -0.45
N ASP A 233 9.89 -1.97 0.13
CA ASP A 233 10.28 -3.21 -0.55
C ASP A 233 9.17 -4.28 -0.48
N VAL A 234 9.41 -5.44 -1.11
CA VAL A 234 8.48 -6.60 -1.12
C VAL A 234 8.14 -7.16 0.26
N HIS A 235 8.84 -6.73 1.32
CA HIS A 235 8.67 -7.19 2.69
C HIS A 235 7.94 -6.16 3.56
N GLY A 236 7.61 -4.98 3.01
CA GLY A 236 6.98 -3.89 3.75
C GLY A 236 7.97 -2.98 4.49
N ASN A 237 9.27 -3.13 4.28
CA ASN A 237 10.25 -2.23 4.88
C ASN A 237 10.34 -0.93 4.06
N ALA A 238 10.36 0.21 4.75
CA ALA A 238 10.63 1.49 4.09
C ALA A 238 12.10 1.56 3.65
N VAL A 239 12.33 1.52 2.33
CA VAL A 239 13.66 1.67 1.70
C VAL A 239 13.99 3.12 1.39
N TRP A 240 12.98 3.97 1.30
CA TRP A 240 13.12 5.42 1.16
C TRP A 240 11.93 6.13 1.78
N LYS A 241 12.14 7.40 2.15
CA LYS A 241 11.08 8.24 2.69
C LYS A 241 11.29 9.69 2.27
N ASN A 242 10.21 10.42 2.08
CA ASN A 242 10.21 11.87 1.86
C ASN A 242 9.02 12.49 2.61
N LYS A 243 9.03 13.82 2.70
CA LYS A 243 7.88 14.59 3.16
C LYS A 243 7.46 15.55 2.06
N ILE A 244 6.18 15.83 1.95
CA ILE A 244 5.64 16.77 0.96
C ILE A 244 4.53 17.60 1.59
N ALA A 245 4.41 18.86 1.19
CA ALA A 245 3.27 19.67 1.56
C ALA A 245 2.00 19.12 0.87
N PRO A 246 0.85 19.04 1.55
CA PRO A 246 -0.38 18.51 0.96
C PRO A 246 -0.74 19.16 -0.39
N GLU A 247 -0.60 20.48 -0.50
CA GLU A 247 -0.85 21.27 -1.71
C GLU A 247 0.01 20.87 -2.92
N ASP A 248 1.17 20.27 -2.68
CA ASP A 248 2.12 19.90 -3.73
C ASP A 248 1.91 18.48 -4.27
N ILE A 249 1.03 17.70 -3.63
CA ILE A 249 0.83 16.28 -3.97
C ILE A 249 0.32 16.11 -5.40
N GLU A 250 -0.62 16.95 -5.85
CA GLU A 250 -1.15 16.85 -7.22
C GLU A 250 -0.05 17.08 -8.26
N PHE A 251 0.81 18.07 -8.04
CA PHE A 251 1.94 18.36 -8.92
C PHE A 251 2.96 17.22 -8.92
N PHE A 252 3.29 16.70 -7.73
CA PHE A 252 4.15 15.55 -7.57
C PHE A 252 3.59 14.31 -8.29
N GLU A 253 2.31 14.00 -8.11
CA GLU A 253 1.66 12.87 -8.77
C GLU A 253 1.62 13.03 -10.28
N ALA A 254 1.27 14.22 -10.79
CA ALA A 254 1.25 14.49 -12.22
C ALA A 254 2.65 14.34 -12.85
N ARG A 255 3.70 14.80 -12.14
CA ARG A 255 5.08 14.81 -12.64
C ARG A 255 5.76 13.45 -12.56
N TYR A 256 5.46 12.65 -11.53
CA TYR A 256 6.14 11.39 -11.22
C TYR A 256 5.23 10.16 -11.31
N PHE A 257 4.17 10.22 -12.13
CA PHE A 257 3.24 9.11 -12.37
C PHE A 257 2.66 8.57 -11.05
N LYS A 258 1.93 9.44 -10.35
CA LYS A 258 1.38 9.25 -9.00
C LYS A 258 2.43 9.04 -7.90
N GLY A 259 3.71 9.34 -8.16
CA GLY A 259 4.79 9.06 -7.20
C GLY A 259 4.95 7.56 -6.89
N SER A 260 4.45 6.72 -7.80
CA SER A 260 4.27 5.28 -7.60
C SER A 260 5.56 4.50 -7.35
N THR A 261 6.68 4.97 -7.92
CA THR A 261 7.99 4.34 -7.72
C THR A 261 9.12 5.36 -7.67
N LEU A 262 10.16 5.05 -6.89
CA LEU A 262 11.44 5.78 -6.88
C LEU A 262 12.15 5.71 -8.22
N GLY A 263 11.95 4.64 -8.99
CA GLY A 263 12.54 4.51 -10.32
C GLY A 263 12.18 5.70 -11.21
N ARG A 264 10.90 6.12 -11.20
CA ARG A 264 10.43 7.30 -11.97
C ARG A 264 10.99 8.60 -11.46
N ILE A 265 11.12 8.74 -10.15
CA ILE A 265 11.75 9.91 -9.53
C ILE A 265 13.20 10.02 -9.95
N MET A 266 13.94 8.92 -9.89
CA MET A 266 15.34 8.89 -10.30
C MET A 266 15.53 9.21 -11.79
N GLU A 267 14.64 8.73 -12.68
CA GLU A 267 14.64 9.10 -14.11
C GLU A 267 14.66 10.63 -14.27
N LYS A 268 13.78 11.30 -13.53
CA LYS A 268 13.60 12.75 -13.63
C LYS A 268 14.68 13.55 -12.91
N CYS A 269 15.15 13.11 -11.74
CA CYS A 269 16.21 13.83 -11.03
C CYS A 269 17.53 13.82 -11.80
N ALA A 270 17.82 12.74 -12.54
CA ALA A 270 19.01 12.67 -13.38
C ALA A 270 18.97 13.68 -14.54
N ASP A 271 17.78 14.00 -15.03
CA ASP A 271 17.57 14.98 -16.10
C ASP A 271 17.56 16.43 -15.60
N LEU A 272 17.16 16.65 -14.34
CA LEU A 272 16.82 17.97 -13.79
C LEU A 272 17.79 18.49 -12.71
N ASP A 273 18.75 17.68 -12.26
CA ASP A 273 19.72 18.02 -11.21
C ASP A 273 19.07 18.58 -9.93
N GLU A 274 17.98 17.95 -9.47
CA GLU A 274 17.21 18.36 -8.28
C GLU A 274 17.81 17.72 -7.00
N PRO A 275 18.57 18.46 -6.17
CA PRO A 275 19.26 17.88 -5.02
C PRO A 275 18.33 17.57 -3.85
N SER A 276 17.14 18.19 -3.79
CA SER A 276 16.14 17.97 -2.73
C SER A 276 15.71 16.51 -2.64
N LEU A 277 15.74 15.77 -3.75
CA LEU A 277 15.33 14.36 -3.81
C LEU A 277 16.45 13.36 -3.45
N LEU A 278 17.68 13.84 -3.23
CA LEU A 278 18.85 12.98 -3.02
C LEU A 278 18.96 12.40 -1.60
N GLN A 279 18.25 12.97 -0.63
CA GLN A 279 18.37 12.59 0.77
C GLN A 279 17.08 11.95 1.31
N PRO A 280 17.18 10.80 2.01
CA PRO A 280 16.04 10.25 2.73
C PRO A 280 15.52 11.23 3.77
N GLY A 281 14.21 11.45 3.76
CA GLY A 281 13.51 12.35 4.67
C GLY A 281 13.48 13.81 4.22
N ALA A 282 14.01 14.13 3.04
CA ALA A 282 13.94 15.47 2.50
C ALA A 282 12.49 15.91 2.25
N LEU A 283 12.25 17.20 2.49
CA LEU A 283 11.04 17.89 2.08
C LEU A 283 11.08 18.09 0.57
N LEU A 284 10.02 17.68 -0.11
CA LEU A 284 9.80 17.92 -1.52
C LEU A 284 9.11 19.28 -1.64
N GLU A 285 9.77 20.21 -2.29
CA GLU A 285 9.29 21.57 -2.52
C GLU A 285 9.02 21.75 -4.01
N TYR A 286 7.88 22.35 -4.35
CA TYR A 286 7.54 22.76 -5.71
C TYR A 286 7.36 24.27 -5.75
N ASP A 287 8.33 24.96 -6.35
CA ASP A 287 8.16 26.36 -6.72
C ASP A 287 7.36 26.41 -8.05
N GLU A 288 6.23 27.12 -8.06
CA GLU A 288 5.46 27.44 -9.28
C GLU A 288 6.24 28.31 -10.27
#